data_AF-A0A7J3W7P4-F1
#
_entry.id   AF-A0A7J3W7P4-F1
#
_cell.length_a   1.000
_cell.length_b   1.000
_cell.length_c   1.000
_cell.angle_alpha   90.00
_cell.angle_beta   90.00
_cell.angle_gamma   90.00
#
_symmetry.space_group_name_H-M   'P 1'
#
loop_
_entity.id
_entity.type
_entity.pdbx_description
1 polymer ?
#
loop_
_entity_poly.entity_id
_entity_poly.type
_entity_poly.pdbx_seq_one_letter_code
_entity_poly.pdbx_strand_id
1 'polypeptide(L)'
;MKNIKIDYLTRVEGKGGLDLTIEDGEVKDLKLRIYEEPRFFEAFLVGRKFDEAVELTSRICGICYVTHQITSVRAIEKVLGVDVNERIRLLRRLIAIGGIISSHALHVYLLALPDFLKLPDAFSINPELLLKALKLKGVGDR
;
A
#
# COMPACT_ATOMS: atom_id res chain seq x y z
N MET A 1 16.70 -31.54 10.04
CA MET A 1 15.95 -30.64 9.13
C MET A 1 14.55 -30.38 9.69
N LYS A 2 14.19 -29.11 9.90
CA LYS A 2 12.87 -28.66 10.40
C LYS A 2 12.30 -27.62 9.43
N ASN A 3 11.06 -27.83 9.00
CA ASN A 3 10.35 -26.86 8.17
C ASN A 3 9.38 -26.06 9.04
N ILE A 4 9.46 -24.73 8.97
CA ILE A 4 8.53 -23.82 9.64
C ILE A 4 7.77 -23.05 8.56
N LYS A 5 6.44 -23.03 8.68
CA LYS A 5 5.57 -22.22 7.83
C LYS A 5 4.89 -21.16 8.67
N ILE A 6 5.05 -19.91 8.26
CA ILE A 6 4.25 -18.79 8.72
C ILE A 6 3.23 -18.55 7.62
N ASP A 7 2.02 -19.07 7.82
CA ASP A 7 1.02 -19.05 6.77
C ASP A 7 0.53 -17.64 6.45
N TYR A 8 0.53 -16.72 7.43
CA TYR A 8 0.04 -15.36 7.27
C TYR A 8 0.94 -14.33 7.97
N LEU A 9 1.36 -13.32 7.21
CA LEU A 9 1.99 -12.11 7.73
C LEU A 9 0.92 -11.14 8.23
N THR A 10 1.00 -10.75 9.49
CA THR A 10 0.08 -9.77 10.09
C THR A 10 0.62 -8.35 9.92
N ARG A 11 -0.29 -7.36 10.01
CA ARG A 11 0.03 -5.92 9.94
C ARG A 11 0.80 -5.51 8.67
N VAL A 12 0.44 -6.12 7.54
CA VAL A 12 0.88 -5.72 6.19
C VAL A 12 -0.35 -5.54 5.29
N GLU A 13 -0.19 -4.83 4.18
CA GLU A 13 -1.18 -4.83 3.11
C GLU A 13 -0.90 -6.01 2.16
N GLY A 14 -1.97 -6.58 1.59
CA GLY A 14 -1.89 -7.79 0.77
C GLY A 14 -1.82 -9.09 1.58
N LYS A 15 -1.50 -10.19 0.89
CA LYS A 15 -1.42 -11.54 1.48
C LYS A 15 -0.04 -12.14 1.23
N GLY A 16 0.63 -12.52 2.32
CA GLY A 16 1.91 -13.20 2.24
C GLY A 16 2.23 -14.05 3.45
N GLY A 17 3.23 -14.91 3.30
CA GLY A 17 3.70 -15.86 4.31
C GLY A 17 5.18 -16.18 4.12
N LEU A 18 5.78 -16.88 5.09
CA LEU A 18 7.18 -17.29 5.06
C LEU A 18 7.32 -18.80 5.18
N ASP A 19 8.14 -19.39 4.31
CA ASP A 19 8.54 -20.79 4.41
C ASP A 19 10.04 -20.83 4.78
N LEU A 20 10.37 -21.48 5.89
CA LEU A 20 11.74 -21.59 6.41
C LEU A 20 12.18 -23.04 6.51
N THR A 21 13.42 -23.31 6.10
CA THR A 21 14.11 -24.59 6.31
C THR A 21 15.25 -24.39 7.29
N ILE A 22 15.25 -25.14 8.40
CA ILE A 22 16.27 -25.07 9.45
C ILE A 22 17.03 -26.40 9.53
N GLU A 23 18.35 -26.34 9.47
CA GLU A 23 19.25 -27.49 9.64
C GLU A 23 20.37 -27.10 10.60
N ASP A 24 20.68 -27.98 11.55
CA ASP A 24 21.73 -27.77 12.57
C ASP A 24 21.61 -26.44 13.33
N GLY A 25 20.38 -25.98 13.56
CA GLY A 25 20.09 -24.72 14.24
C GLY A 25 20.21 -23.46 13.37
N GLU A 26 20.57 -23.61 12.10
CA GLU A 26 20.72 -22.49 11.16
C GLU A 26 19.62 -22.49 10.09
N VAL A 27 19.22 -21.30 9.64
CA VAL A 27 18.31 -21.15 8.50
C VAL A 27 19.09 -21.44 7.21
N LYS A 28 18.68 -22.50 6.49
CA LYS A 28 19.29 -22.88 5.20
C LYS A 28 18.53 -22.33 4.00
N ASP A 29 17.22 -22.12 4.12
CA ASP A 29 16.37 -21.52 3.09
C ASP A 29 15.26 -20.67 3.73
N LEU A 30 14.92 -19.55 3.09
CA LEU A 30 13.83 -18.67 3.47
C LEU A 30 13.15 -18.13 2.22
N LYS A 31 11.84 -18.35 2.11
CA LYS A 31 11.02 -17.88 0.99
C LYS A 31 9.88 -17.01 1.48
N LEU A 32 9.80 -15.79 0.93
CA LEU A 32 8.59 -14.96 1.00
C LEU A 32 7.61 -15.44 -0.06
N ARG A 33 6.45 -15.94 0.38
CA ARG A 33 5.34 -16.27 -0.52
C ARG A 33 4.37 -15.11 -0.53
N ILE A 34 4.13 -14.54 -1.71
CA ILE A 34 3.02 -13.63 -1.95
C ILE A 34 1.96 -14.45 -2.68
N TYR A 35 0.80 -14.64 -2.04
CA TYR A 35 -0.26 -15.50 -2.56
C TYR A 35 -1.60 -14.74 -2.66
N GLU A 36 -1.51 -13.42 -2.80
CA GLU A 36 -2.66 -12.60 -3.14
C GLU A 36 -3.30 -13.07 -4.45
N GLU A 37 -4.62 -13.10 -4.50
CA GLU A 37 -5.33 -13.59 -5.67
C GLU A 37 -5.00 -12.68 -6.87
N PRO A 38 -4.54 -13.25 -7.99
CA PRO A 38 -4.24 -12.44 -9.17
C PRO A 38 -5.54 -11.82 -9.70
N ARG A 39 -5.58 -10.49 -9.69
CA ARG A 39 -6.72 -9.70 -10.19
C ARG A 39 -6.59 -9.36 -11.68
N PHE A 40 -5.44 -9.68 -12.28
CA PHE A 40 -5.16 -9.57 -13.72
C PHE A 40 -5.48 -8.20 -14.34
N PHE A 41 -5.25 -7.10 -13.60
CA PHE A 41 -5.55 -5.73 -14.06
C PHE A 41 -4.97 -5.42 -15.44
N GLU A 42 -3.75 -5.87 -15.74
CA GLU A 42 -3.08 -5.63 -17.02
C GLU A 42 -3.86 -6.24 -18.19
N ALA A 43 -4.22 -7.52 -18.09
CA ALA A 43 -5.02 -8.20 -19.12
C ALA A 43 -6.46 -7.65 -19.17
N PHE A 44 -7.03 -7.36 -18.02
CA PHE A 44 -8.37 -6.81 -17.86
C PHE A 44 -8.55 -5.41 -18.48
N LEU A 45 -7.49 -4.62 -18.56
CA LEU A 45 -7.53 -3.29 -19.17
C LEU A 45 -7.44 -3.33 -20.70
N VAL A 46 -7.03 -4.45 -21.30
CA VAL A 46 -6.94 -4.57 -22.77
C VAL A 46 -8.34 -4.42 -23.40
N GLY A 47 -8.46 -3.53 -24.38
CA GLY A 47 -9.72 -3.27 -25.09
C GLY A 47 -10.72 -2.38 -24.34
N ARG A 48 -10.40 -1.94 -23.11
CA ARG A 48 -11.22 -0.95 -22.39
C ARG A 48 -10.99 0.46 -22.91
N LYS A 49 -11.92 1.36 -22.60
CA LYS A 49 -11.71 2.77 -22.87
C LYS A 49 -10.63 3.31 -21.94
N PHE A 50 -9.77 4.18 -22.47
CA PHE A 50 -8.62 4.67 -21.75
C PHE A 50 -9.00 5.46 -20.49
N ASP A 51 -10.14 6.15 -20.49
CA ASP A 51 -10.64 6.96 -19.37
C ASP A 51 -11.15 6.11 -18.19
N GLU A 52 -11.61 4.89 -18.44
CA GLU A 52 -11.96 3.93 -17.38
C GLU A 52 -10.73 3.52 -16.56
N ALA A 53 -9.52 3.59 -17.13
CA ALA A 53 -8.31 3.09 -16.48
C ALA A 53 -8.02 3.80 -15.15
N VAL A 54 -8.35 5.09 -15.03
CA VAL A 54 -8.13 5.88 -13.80
C VAL A 54 -8.93 5.29 -12.63
N GLU A 55 -10.19 5.00 -12.87
CA GLU A 55 -11.09 4.43 -11.87
C GLU A 55 -10.68 2.99 -11.56
N LEU A 56 -10.50 2.15 -12.59
CA LEU A 56 -10.20 0.74 -12.42
C LEU A 56 -8.87 0.52 -11.67
N THR A 57 -7.79 1.19 -12.08
CA THR A 57 -6.47 1.00 -11.44
C THR A 57 -6.43 1.46 -9.98
N SER A 58 -7.28 2.40 -9.57
CA SER A 58 -7.31 2.82 -8.16
C SER A 58 -7.88 1.74 -7.22
N ARG A 59 -8.42 0.64 -7.76
CA ARG A 59 -8.90 -0.52 -7.01
C ARG A 59 -7.83 -1.59 -6.85
N ILE A 60 -6.61 -1.34 -7.35
CA ILE A 60 -5.45 -2.21 -7.12
C ILE A 60 -5.08 -2.21 -5.63
N CYS A 61 -5.10 -1.06 -4.95
CA CYS A 61 -4.79 -0.99 -3.53
C CYS A 61 -5.59 0.12 -2.85
N GLY A 62 -6.21 -0.21 -1.72
CA GLY A 62 -7.01 0.74 -0.95
C GLY A 62 -6.20 1.79 -0.19
N ILE A 63 -4.88 1.61 -0.04
CA ILE A 63 -3.99 2.56 0.63
C ILE A 63 -3.41 3.57 -0.37
N CYS A 64 -2.94 3.10 -1.54
CA CYS A 64 -2.26 3.94 -2.53
C CYS A 64 -3.11 4.28 -3.77
N TYR A 65 -4.44 4.23 -3.64
CA TYR A 65 -5.39 4.50 -4.74
C TYR A 65 -5.14 5.84 -5.46
N VAL A 66 -4.80 6.91 -4.72
CA VAL A 66 -4.43 8.23 -5.29
C VAL A 66 -3.24 8.11 -6.24
N THR A 67 -2.23 7.32 -5.86
CA THR A 67 -1.02 7.12 -6.67
C THR A 67 -1.38 6.43 -7.99
N HIS A 68 -2.27 5.43 -7.95
CA HIS A 68 -2.79 4.78 -9.15
C HIS A 68 -3.57 5.76 -10.03
N GLN A 69 -4.47 6.56 -9.46
CA GLN A 69 -5.24 7.56 -10.22
C GLN A 69 -4.35 8.56 -10.95
N ILE A 70 -3.40 9.18 -10.22
CA ILE A 70 -2.49 10.17 -10.80
C ILE A 70 -1.59 9.53 -11.87
N THR A 71 -1.11 8.32 -11.64
CA THR A 71 -0.26 7.60 -12.61
C THR A 71 -1.03 7.27 -13.88
N SER A 72 -2.25 6.76 -13.75
CA SER A 72 -3.12 6.46 -14.90
C SER A 72 -3.48 7.69 -15.71
N VAL A 73 -3.83 8.81 -15.04
CA VAL A 73 -4.08 10.09 -15.71
C VAL A 73 -2.84 10.57 -16.48
N ARG A 74 -1.65 10.53 -15.88
CA ARG A 74 -0.41 10.93 -16.54
C ARG A 74 -0.07 10.05 -17.75
N ALA A 75 -0.38 8.76 -17.69
CA ALA A 75 -0.21 7.85 -18.81
C ALA A 75 -1.15 8.22 -19.98
N ILE A 76 -2.42 8.49 -19.69
CA ILE A 76 -3.42 8.92 -20.68
C ILE A 76 -3.00 10.24 -21.34
N GLU A 77 -2.62 11.24 -20.55
CA GLU A 77 -2.17 12.54 -21.05
C GLU A 77 -0.97 12.42 -21.98
N LYS A 78 0.00 11.57 -21.62
CA LYS A 78 1.16 11.29 -22.45
C LYS A 78 0.77 10.69 -23.80
N VAL A 79 -0.19 9.77 -23.81
CA VAL A 79 -0.68 9.14 -25.07
C VAL A 79 -1.45 10.14 -25.93
N LEU A 80 -2.24 11.02 -25.31
CA LEU A 80 -3.05 12.03 -26.01
C LEU A 80 -2.27 13.31 -26.38
N GLY A 81 -1.00 13.43 -25.96
CA GLY A 81 -0.22 14.65 -26.17
C GLY A 81 -0.74 15.87 -25.41
N VAL A 82 -1.44 15.65 -24.29
CA VAL A 82 -2.01 16.73 -23.47
C VAL A 82 -0.95 17.23 -22.49
N ASP A 83 -0.64 18.53 -22.56
CA ASP A 83 0.14 19.20 -21.52
C ASP A 83 -0.77 19.91 -20.51
N VAL A 84 -0.55 19.64 -19.23
CA VAL A 84 -1.30 20.25 -18.15
C VAL A 84 -0.57 21.47 -17.59
N ASN A 85 -1.32 22.54 -17.37
CA ASN A 85 -0.78 23.75 -16.78
C ASN A 85 -0.32 23.53 -15.32
N GLU A 86 0.46 24.48 -14.82
CA GLU A 86 1.06 24.40 -13.49
C GLU A 86 0.03 24.27 -12.36
N ARG A 87 -1.14 24.90 -12.50
CA ARG A 87 -2.20 24.81 -11.47
C ARG A 87 -2.67 23.36 -11.30
N ILE A 88 -2.86 22.63 -12.39
CA ILE A 88 -3.26 21.22 -12.35
C ILE A 88 -2.14 20.35 -11.76
N ARG A 89 -0.87 20.61 -12.11
CA ARG A 89 0.28 19.89 -11.53
C ARG A 89 0.37 20.11 -10.02
N LEU A 90 0.18 21.34 -9.55
CA LEU A 90 0.16 21.68 -8.13
C LEU A 90 -0.99 21.01 -7.38
N LEU A 91 -2.20 20.99 -7.96
CA LEU A 91 -3.34 20.27 -7.37
C LEU A 91 -3.06 18.77 -7.25
N ARG A 92 -2.50 18.13 -8.28
CA ARG A 92 -2.11 16.71 -8.23
C ARG A 92 -1.03 16.45 -7.19
N ARG A 93 -0.05 17.36 -7.07
CA ARG A 93 0.99 17.27 -6.05
C ARG A 93 0.40 17.38 -4.65
N LEU A 94 -0.55 18.28 -4.43
CA LEU A 94 -1.24 18.42 -3.15
C LEU A 94 -1.95 17.12 -2.77
N ILE A 95 -2.73 16.54 -3.68
CA ILE A 95 -3.45 15.27 -3.44
C ILE A 95 -2.45 14.13 -3.20
N ALA A 96 -1.35 14.06 -3.96
CA ALA A 96 -0.30 13.05 -3.76
C ALA A 96 0.36 13.17 -2.38
N ILE A 97 0.63 14.40 -1.92
CA ILE A 97 1.16 14.65 -0.57
C ILE A 97 0.16 14.20 0.49
N GLY A 98 -1.14 14.48 0.32
CA GLY A 98 -2.19 13.98 1.20
C GLY A 98 -2.19 12.45 1.30
N GLY A 99 -2.14 11.77 0.15
CA GLY A 99 -2.03 10.31 0.08
C GLY A 99 -0.78 9.77 0.79
N ILE A 100 0.36 10.44 0.66
CA ILE A 100 1.61 10.07 1.36
C ILE A 100 1.44 10.22 2.88
N ILE A 101 0.89 11.35 3.35
CA ILE A 101 0.65 11.59 4.78
C ILE A 101 -0.27 10.51 5.36
N SER A 102 -1.37 10.22 4.68
CA SER A 102 -2.33 9.18 5.10
C SER A 102 -1.68 7.80 5.15
N SER A 103 -0.98 7.40 4.08
CA SER A 103 -0.30 6.10 3.99
C SER A 103 0.81 5.95 5.04
N HIS A 104 1.63 6.98 5.25
CA HIS A 104 2.72 6.93 6.23
C HIS A 104 2.20 6.92 7.67
N ALA A 105 1.18 7.73 7.98
CA ALA A 105 0.55 7.70 9.29
C ALA A 105 -0.07 6.32 9.58
N LEU A 106 -0.75 5.72 8.60
CA LEU A 106 -1.27 4.36 8.69
C LEU A 106 -0.15 3.35 8.99
N HIS A 107 0.89 3.32 8.16
CA HIS A 107 1.98 2.35 8.28
C HIS A 107 2.74 2.50 9.60
N VAL A 108 3.21 3.71 9.91
CA VAL A 108 4.03 3.95 11.10
C VAL A 108 3.25 3.61 12.35
N TYR A 109 2.05 4.14 12.54
CA TYR A 109 1.36 4.04 13.82
C TYR A 109 0.54 2.76 13.98
N LEU A 110 -0.09 2.25 12.92
CA LEU A 110 -0.98 1.09 13.03
C LEU A 110 -0.30 -0.23 12.69
N LEU A 111 0.79 -0.20 11.91
CA LEU A 111 1.46 -1.42 11.46
C LEU A 111 2.79 -1.64 12.19
N ALA A 112 3.72 -0.69 12.08
CA ALA A 112 5.10 -0.87 12.53
C ALA A 112 5.34 -0.55 14.01
N LEU A 113 4.79 0.56 14.52
CA LEU A 113 5.05 1.04 15.89
C LEU A 113 4.77 0.02 17.00
N PRO A 114 3.71 -0.83 16.94
CA PRO A 114 3.50 -1.86 17.94
C PRO A 114 4.73 -2.77 18.14
N ASP A 115 5.43 -3.15 17.06
CA ASP A 115 6.65 -3.98 17.17
C ASP A 115 7.77 -3.24 17.92
N PHE A 116 8.02 -1.97 17.57
CA PHE A 116 9.05 -1.16 18.21
C PHE A 116 8.78 -0.94 19.70
N LEU A 117 7.50 -0.90 20.10
CA LEU A 117 7.09 -0.77 21.49
C LEU A 117 6.91 -2.11 22.20
N LYS A 118 7.10 -3.24 21.52
CA LYS A 118 6.82 -4.59 22.04
C LYS A 118 5.38 -4.76 22.54
N LEU A 119 4.44 -4.15 21.82
CA LEU A 119 3.00 -4.24 22.06
C LEU A 119 2.36 -5.27 21.12
N PRO A 120 1.29 -5.95 21.53
CA PRO A 120 0.65 -6.98 20.69
C PRO A 120 -0.02 -6.38 19.44
N ASP A 121 -0.52 -5.15 19.52
CA ASP A 121 -1.24 -4.48 18.43
C ASP A 121 -1.28 -2.94 18.60
N ALA A 122 -1.88 -2.26 17.63
CA ALA A 122 -2.04 -0.81 17.63
C ALA A 122 -3.03 -0.29 18.69
N PHE A 123 -3.96 -1.12 19.17
CA PHE A 123 -4.93 -0.73 20.20
C PHE A 123 -4.31 -0.69 21.60
N SER A 124 -3.19 -1.37 21.76
CA SER A 124 -2.37 -1.36 22.96
C SER A 124 -1.46 -0.12 23.07
N ILE A 125 -1.39 0.70 22.01
CA ILE A 125 -0.67 1.99 22.04
C ILE A 125 -1.42 2.96 22.95
N ASN A 126 -0.67 3.86 23.62
CA ASN A 126 -1.26 4.96 24.39
C ASN A 126 -2.39 5.67 23.59
N PRO A 127 -3.61 5.77 24.14
CA PRO A 127 -4.76 6.30 23.40
C PRO A 127 -4.57 7.72 22.85
N GLU A 128 -3.84 8.58 23.55
CA GLU A 128 -3.56 9.94 23.09
C GLU A 128 -2.71 9.93 21.82
N LEU A 129 -1.69 9.07 21.77
CA LEU A 129 -0.83 8.90 20.60
C LEU A 129 -1.59 8.29 19.42
N LEU A 130 -2.41 7.26 19.67
CA LEU A 130 -3.25 6.64 18.64
C LEU A 130 -4.23 7.65 18.04
N LEU A 131 -4.88 8.47 18.87
CA LEU A 131 -5.78 9.53 18.39
C LEU A 131 -5.05 10.61 17.58
N LYS A 132 -3.82 10.99 17.97
CA LYS A 132 -2.98 11.89 17.16
C LYS A 132 -2.63 11.28 15.80
N ALA A 133 -2.29 9.99 15.77
CA ALA A 133 -2.01 9.27 14.53
C ALA A 133 -3.22 9.23 13.59
N LEU A 134 -4.42 8.92 14.12
CA LEU A 134 -5.65 8.90 13.34
C LEU A 134 -6.02 10.31 12.82
N LYS A 135 -5.77 11.36 13.61
CA LYS A 135 -5.92 12.75 13.14
C LYS A 135 -4.95 13.08 12.01
N LEU A 136 -3.67 12.69 12.12
CA LEU A 136 -2.68 12.90 11.08
C LEU A 136 -3.06 12.16 9.79
N LYS A 137 -3.49 10.90 9.90
CA LYS A 137 -4.01 10.15 8.76
C LYS A 137 -5.19 10.90 8.12
N GLY A 138 -6.14 11.34 8.95
CA GLY A 138 -7.31 12.10 8.51
C GLY A 138 -7.01 13.46 7.86
N VAL A 139 -5.86 14.07 8.12
CA VAL A 139 -5.40 15.27 7.39
C VAL A 139 -5.01 14.91 5.96
N GLY A 140 -4.43 13.72 5.74
CA GLY A 140 -4.09 13.26 4.39
C GLY A 140 -5.29 12.79 3.56
N ASP A 141 -6.38 12.38 4.23
CA ASP A 141 -7.62 11.88 3.60
C ASP A 141 -8.63 13.00 3.23
N ARG A 142 -8.36 14.26 3.60
CA ARG A 142 -9.25 15.42 3.38
C ARG A 142 -8.71 16.33 2.30
#